data_AF-A0A954L7W1-F1
#
_entry.id   AF-A0A954L7W1-F1
#
_cell.length_a   1.000
_cell.length_b   1.000
_cell.length_c   1.000
_cell.angle_alpha   90.00
_cell.angle_beta   90.00
_cell.angle_gamma   90.00
#
_symmetry.space_group_name_H-M   'P 1'
#
loop_
_entity.id
_entity.type
_entity.pdbx_description
1 polymer ?
#
loop_
_entity_poly.entity_id
_entity_poly.type
_entity_poly.pdbx_seq_one_letter_code
_entity_poly.pdbx_strand_id
1 'polypeptide(L)'
;ASLLVASRSPAQWPAVNEDPAFVEDWSKRRTDLENQANGWAREFEQPNSGFQVAVDEALFFSNNDRIQNDLLRDANDRIVGVLKSQTDTTEIARTLWTTLCSREPTETEVQTVHTWLMDTPPAERTAKLQSLVWAVMAGPEFRFNH
;
A
#
# COMPACT_ATOMS: atom_id res chain seq x y z
N ALA A 1 -0.40 -10.17 6.13
CA ALA A 1 0.34 -10.35 4.87
C ALA A 1 -0.15 -9.42 3.75
N SER A 2 -1.46 -9.18 3.63
CA SER A 2 -2.08 -8.34 2.59
C SER A 2 -1.53 -6.91 2.48
N LEU A 3 -1.32 -6.20 3.59
CA LEU A 3 -0.78 -4.82 3.60
C LEU A 3 0.64 -4.69 3.02
N LEU A 4 1.51 -5.68 3.28
CA LEU A 4 2.89 -5.68 2.81
C LEU A 4 3.01 -6.01 1.31
N VAL A 5 2.01 -6.74 0.79
CA VAL A 5 1.87 -7.02 -0.63
C VAL A 5 1.32 -5.76 -1.32
N ALA A 6 0.22 -5.19 -0.83
CA ALA A 6 -0.41 -4.04 -1.46
C ALA A 6 0.47 -2.77 -1.54
N SER A 7 1.38 -2.57 -0.58
CA SER A 7 2.28 -1.41 -0.56
C SER A 7 3.47 -1.50 -1.53
N ARG A 8 3.71 -2.66 -2.14
CA ARG A 8 4.82 -2.88 -3.08
C ARG A 8 4.47 -2.43 -4.49
N SER A 9 5.51 -2.13 -5.27
CA SER A 9 5.36 -1.83 -6.69
C SER A 9 4.72 -3.01 -7.45
N PRO A 10 3.76 -2.79 -8.35
CA PRO A 10 3.15 -3.86 -9.16
C PRO A 10 4.17 -4.66 -9.97
N ALA A 11 5.26 -4.02 -10.39
CA ALA A 11 6.35 -4.65 -11.14
C ALA A 11 7.14 -5.69 -10.31
N GLN A 12 6.90 -5.78 -8.99
CA GLN A 12 7.51 -6.80 -8.13
C GLN A 12 6.81 -8.16 -8.24
N TRP A 13 5.63 -8.23 -8.88
CA TRP A 13 4.86 -9.45 -9.01
C TRP A 13 5.18 -10.13 -10.34
N PRO A 14 5.43 -11.45 -10.33
CA PRO A 14 5.70 -12.17 -11.55
C PRO A 14 4.51 -12.22 -12.49
N ALA A 15 4.82 -12.20 -13.80
CA ALA A 15 3.91 -12.72 -14.80
C ALA A 15 3.83 -14.25 -14.68
N VAL A 16 2.67 -14.83 -15.01
CA VAL A 16 2.36 -16.27 -14.88
C VAL A 16 3.24 -17.19 -15.78
N ASN A 17 4.17 -16.65 -16.56
CA ASN A 17 4.98 -17.43 -17.50
C ASN A 17 6.38 -17.72 -16.92
N GLU A 18 6.63 -19.01 -16.65
CA GLU A 18 7.55 -19.55 -15.64
C GLU A 18 8.99 -19.79 -16.14
N ASP A 19 9.98 -19.28 -15.39
CA ASP A 19 11.40 -19.68 -15.44
C ASP A 19 11.72 -20.51 -14.18
N PRO A 20 12.37 -21.69 -14.24
CA PRO A 20 12.72 -22.48 -13.06
C PRO A 20 13.57 -21.75 -12.02
N ALA A 21 14.45 -20.83 -12.42
CA ALA A 21 15.24 -20.01 -11.50
C ALA A 21 14.33 -19.08 -10.65
N PHE A 22 13.14 -18.77 -11.16
CA PHE A 22 12.16 -17.88 -10.54
C PHE A 22 11.38 -18.55 -9.39
N VAL A 23 11.19 -19.87 -9.40
CA VAL A 23 10.43 -20.59 -8.34
C VAL A 23 11.17 -20.55 -7.00
N GLU A 24 12.50 -20.63 -7.03
CA GLU A 24 13.34 -20.53 -5.83
C GLU A 24 13.36 -19.09 -5.29
N ASP A 25 13.46 -18.10 -6.17
CA ASP A 25 13.42 -16.68 -5.81
C ASP A 25 12.05 -16.26 -5.25
N TRP A 26 10.95 -16.76 -5.84
CA TRP A 26 9.61 -16.54 -5.29
C TRP A 26 9.42 -17.18 -3.92
N SER A 27 9.93 -18.40 -3.71
CA SER A 27 9.83 -19.08 -2.43
C SER A 27 10.56 -18.32 -1.32
N LYS A 28 11.78 -17.83 -1.61
CA LYS A 28 12.53 -16.93 -0.71
C LYS A 28 11.75 -15.65 -0.44
N ARG A 29 11.21 -15.02 -1.49
CA ARG A 29 10.47 -13.77 -1.37
C ARG A 29 9.20 -13.90 -0.55
N ARG A 30 8.44 -14.98 -0.74
CA ARG A 30 7.26 -15.29 0.06
C ARG A 30 7.63 -15.49 1.53
N THR A 31 8.71 -16.22 1.80
CA THR A 31 9.21 -16.43 3.17
C THR A 31 9.58 -15.10 3.83
N ASP A 32 10.23 -14.18 3.11
CA ASP A 32 10.53 -12.84 3.62
C ASP A 32 9.27 -12.03 3.93
N LEU A 33 8.24 -12.12 3.07
CA LEU A 33 6.95 -11.46 3.29
C LEU A 33 6.20 -12.04 4.49
N GLU A 34 6.25 -13.35 4.69
CA GLU A 34 5.68 -14.03 5.85
C GLU A 34 6.40 -13.62 7.14
N ASN A 35 7.73 -13.55 7.12
CA ASN A 35 8.53 -13.08 8.26
C ASN A 35 8.22 -11.63 8.62
N GLN A 36 8.12 -10.74 7.61
CA GLN A 36 7.70 -9.36 7.82
C GLN A 36 6.27 -9.31 8.37
N ALA A 37 5.34 -10.09 7.82
CA ALA A 37 3.96 -10.15 8.28
C ALA A 37 3.84 -10.65 9.73
N ASN A 38 4.66 -11.62 10.14
CA ASN A 38 4.72 -12.09 11.53
C ASN A 38 5.20 -10.98 12.49
N GLY A 39 6.11 -10.12 12.04
CA GLY A 39 6.51 -8.94 12.79
C GLY A 39 5.38 -7.91 12.98
N TRP A 40 4.41 -7.87 12.06
CA TRP A 40 3.21 -7.02 12.16
C TRP A 40 2.09 -7.70 12.96
N ALA A 41 1.94 -9.02 12.85
CA ALA A 41 0.91 -9.78 13.56
C ALA A 41 1.09 -9.74 15.09
N ARG A 42 2.29 -9.46 15.59
CA ARG A 42 2.54 -9.25 17.02
C ARG A 42 2.06 -7.90 17.54
N GLU A 43 1.81 -6.94 16.66
CA GLU A 43 1.34 -5.59 17.02
C GLU A 43 -0.18 -5.52 17.17
N PHE A 44 -0.90 -6.58 16.77
CA PHE A 44 -2.35 -6.67 16.85
C PHE A 44 -2.77 -7.81 17.78
N GLU A 45 -3.79 -7.59 18.60
CA GLU A 45 -4.34 -8.66 19.42
C GLU A 45 -5.10 -9.66 18.53
N GLN A 46 -4.87 -10.96 18.76
CA GLN A 46 -5.64 -11.99 18.04
C GLN A 46 -7.05 -12.08 18.64
N PRO A 47 -8.10 -11.99 17.82
CA PRO A 47 -9.47 -12.00 18.32
C PRO A 47 -9.78 -13.29 19.10
N ASN A 48 -10.11 -13.15 20.38
CA ASN A 48 -10.66 -14.21 21.22
C ASN A 48 -12.13 -13.88 21.58
N SER A 49 -12.79 -14.73 22.38
CA SER A 49 -14.22 -14.56 22.70
C SER A 49 -14.56 -13.26 23.46
N GLY A 50 -13.56 -12.51 23.93
CA GLY A 50 -13.69 -11.20 24.58
C GLY A 50 -12.97 -10.07 23.86
N PHE A 51 -12.67 -10.22 22.57
CA PHE A 51 -11.91 -9.22 21.79
C PHE A 51 -12.57 -7.84 21.82
N GLN A 52 -11.79 -6.85 22.23
CA GLN A 52 -12.12 -5.43 22.10
C GLN A 52 -10.98 -4.78 21.32
N VAL A 53 -11.31 -3.99 20.30
CA VAL A 53 -10.30 -3.20 19.59
C VAL A 53 -9.75 -2.16 20.57
N ALA A 54 -8.50 -2.33 20.99
CA ALA A 54 -7.87 -1.41 21.92
C ALA A 54 -7.70 -0.03 21.26
N VAL A 55 -7.88 1.05 22.03
CA VAL A 55 -7.62 2.43 21.56
C VAL A 55 -6.18 2.58 21.04
N ASP A 56 -5.26 1.77 21.58
CA ASP A 56 -3.85 1.73 21.20
C ASP A 56 -3.65 1.20 19.77
N GLU A 57 -4.47 0.26 19.28
CA GLU A 57 -4.42 -0.21 17.89
C GLU A 57 -4.85 0.90 16.93
N ALA A 58 -5.86 1.69 17.29
CA ALA A 58 -6.29 2.85 16.49
C ALA A 58 -5.22 3.96 16.47
N LEU A 59 -4.50 4.18 17.59
CA LEU A 59 -3.37 5.11 17.66
C LEU A 59 -2.15 4.62 16.87
N PHE A 60 -1.88 3.31 16.84
CA PHE A 60 -0.82 2.71 16.04
C PHE A 60 -1.00 3.04 14.55
N PHE A 61 -2.24 2.99 14.05
CA PHE A 61 -2.58 3.41 12.69
C PHE A 61 -2.40 4.93 12.46
N SER A 62 -2.51 5.77 13.49
CA SER A 62 -2.52 7.23 13.33
C SER A 62 -1.14 7.89 13.35
N ASN A 63 -0.12 7.29 13.98
CA ASN A 63 1.17 7.98 14.23
C ASN A 63 2.42 7.08 14.24
N ASN A 64 2.34 5.82 13.84
CA ASN A 64 3.54 4.97 13.90
C ASN A 64 4.48 5.18 12.71
N ASP A 65 5.72 5.58 12.99
CA ASP A 65 6.81 5.71 12.00
C ASP A 65 7.02 4.44 11.18
N ARG A 66 6.66 3.27 11.71
CA ARG A 66 6.74 1.99 11.01
C ARG A 66 5.82 1.92 9.80
N ILE A 67 4.66 2.58 9.83
CA ILE A 67 3.78 2.68 8.64
C ILE A 67 4.48 3.50 7.55
N GLN A 68 5.09 4.63 7.94
CA GLN A 68 5.83 5.48 7.01
C GLN A 68 7.04 4.74 6.42
N ASN A 69 7.79 4.03 7.24
CA ASN A 69 9.04 3.38 6.86
C ASN A 69 8.84 2.06 6.10
N ASP A 70 7.83 1.25 6.47
CA ASP A 70 7.64 -0.07 5.87
C ASP A 70 6.71 -0.02 4.65
N LEU A 71 5.64 0.79 4.71
CA LEU A 71 4.55 0.81 3.73
C LEU A 71 4.63 2.02 2.79
N LEU A 72 4.94 3.21 3.31
CA LEU A 72 4.86 4.47 2.54
C LEU A 72 6.22 5.03 2.12
N ARG A 73 7.28 4.23 2.21
CA ARG A 73 8.63 4.67 1.87
C ARG A 73 8.73 5.10 0.41
N ASP A 74 9.38 6.24 0.16
CA ASP A 74 9.74 6.72 -1.17
C ASP A 74 10.90 5.88 -1.73
N ALA A 75 10.55 4.70 -2.25
CA ALA A 75 11.47 3.78 -2.89
C ALA A 75 10.83 3.17 -4.13
N ASN A 76 11.65 2.88 -5.15
CA ASN A 76 11.17 2.29 -6.41
C ASN A 76 10.56 0.89 -6.22
N ASP A 77 10.82 0.24 -5.07
CA ASP A 77 10.25 -1.04 -4.67
C ASP A 77 8.88 -0.91 -3.97
N ARG A 78 8.35 0.31 -3.85
CA ARG A 78 7.07 0.65 -3.21
C ARG A 78 6.17 1.44 -4.15
N ILE A 79 4.86 1.37 -3.89
CA ILE A 79 3.85 2.07 -4.70
C ILE A 79 4.09 3.59 -4.73
N VAL A 80 4.53 4.18 -3.61
CA VAL A 80 4.85 5.62 -3.53
C VAL A 80 5.92 6.02 -4.55
N GLY A 81 6.99 5.23 -4.70
CA GLY A 81 8.04 5.50 -5.69
C GLY A 81 7.54 5.39 -7.13
N VAL A 82 6.64 4.43 -7.41
CA VAL A 82 5.99 4.29 -8.73
C VAL A 82 5.13 5.52 -9.03
N LEU A 83 4.25 5.92 -8.12
CA LEU A 83 3.36 7.07 -8.32
C LEU A 83 4.15 8.38 -8.46
N LYS A 84 5.29 8.51 -7.76
CA LYS A 84 6.17 9.68 -7.87
C LYS A 84 6.77 9.84 -9.27
N SER A 85 7.02 8.72 -9.98
CA SER A 85 7.52 8.74 -11.35
C SER A 85 6.47 9.13 -12.40
N GLN A 86 5.19 9.17 -12.03
CA GLN A 86 4.08 9.49 -12.91
C GLN A 86 3.72 10.99 -12.82
N THR A 87 3.46 11.61 -13.97
CA THR A 87 3.08 13.02 -14.07
C THR A 87 1.59 13.21 -14.26
N ASP A 88 0.91 12.30 -14.97
CA ASP A 88 -0.53 12.32 -15.22
C ASP A 88 -1.31 11.82 -13.99
N THR A 89 -2.23 12.64 -13.50
CA THR A 89 -3.10 12.33 -12.36
C THR A 89 -4.06 11.16 -12.65
N THR A 90 -4.44 10.96 -13.91
CA THR A 90 -5.29 9.84 -14.33
C THR A 90 -4.56 8.52 -14.19
N GLU A 91 -3.29 8.48 -14.62
CA GLU A 91 -2.43 7.31 -14.48
C GLU A 91 -2.06 7.02 -13.03
N ILE A 92 -1.87 8.07 -12.21
CA ILE A 92 -1.69 7.94 -10.76
C ILE A 92 -2.92 7.27 -10.13
N ALA A 93 -4.13 7.74 -10.45
CA ALA A 93 -5.36 7.14 -9.95
C ALA A 93 -5.53 5.68 -10.45
N ARG A 94 -5.31 5.43 -11.75
CA ARG A 94 -5.39 4.07 -12.31
C ARG A 94 -4.45 3.11 -11.58
N THR A 95 -3.19 3.50 -11.42
CA THR A 95 -2.18 2.70 -10.73
C THR A 95 -2.56 2.45 -9.27
N LEU A 96 -3.03 3.48 -8.56
CA LEU A 96 -3.40 3.39 -7.16
C LEU A 96 -4.55 2.40 -6.92
N TRP A 97 -5.67 2.55 -7.63
CA TRP A 97 -6.85 1.69 -7.44
C TRP A 97 -6.67 0.29 -8.00
N THR A 98 -5.94 0.13 -9.10
CA THR A 98 -5.67 -1.21 -9.65
C THR A 98 -4.75 -2.00 -8.70
N THR A 99 -3.77 -1.33 -8.08
CA THR A 99 -2.83 -2.00 -7.17
C THR A 99 -3.45 -2.30 -5.82
N LEU A 100 -4.16 -1.33 -5.23
CA LEU A 100 -4.71 -1.48 -3.89
C LEU A 100 -6.08 -2.15 -3.88
N CYS A 101 -6.99 -1.73 -4.76
CA CYS A 101 -8.39 -2.18 -4.76
C CYS A 101 -8.70 -3.21 -5.87
N SER A 102 -7.72 -3.58 -6.71
CA SER A 102 -7.90 -4.52 -7.83
C SER A 102 -9.03 -4.15 -8.80
N ARG A 103 -9.31 -2.84 -8.97
CA ARG A 103 -10.33 -2.32 -9.90
C ARG A 103 -9.89 -1.03 -10.58
N GLU A 104 -10.60 -0.66 -11.64
CA GLU A 104 -10.47 0.67 -12.25
C GLU A 104 -11.00 1.77 -11.30
N PRO A 105 -10.37 2.95 -11.28
CA PRO A 105 -10.90 4.11 -10.57
C PRO A 105 -12.15 4.64 -11.27
N THR A 106 -13.09 5.17 -10.48
CA THR A 106 -14.24 5.91 -10.98
C THR A 106 -13.85 7.33 -11.39
N GLU A 107 -14.69 7.99 -12.20
CA GLU A 107 -14.45 9.38 -12.64
C GLU A 107 -14.33 10.35 -11.46
N THR A 108 -15.14 10.16 -10.42
CA THR A 108 -15.07 10.96 -9.18
C THR A 108 -13.74 10.78 -8.45
N GLU A 109 -13.18 9.58 -8.44
CA GLU A 109 -11.90 9.28 -7.80
C GLU A 109 -10.74 9.90 -8.57
N VAL A 110 -10.75 9.79 -9.91
CA VAL A 110 -9.77 10.46 -10.76
C VAL A 110 -9.79 11.97 -10.54
N GLN A 111 -11.00 12.56 -10.49
CA GLN A 111 -11.16 13.99 -10.23
C GLN A 111 -10.65 14.38 -8.83
N THR A 112 -10.88 13.53 -7.83
CA THR A 112 -10.39 13.75 -6.46
C THR A 112 -8.86 13.74 -6.42
N VAL A 113 -8.20 12.79 -7.10
CA VAL A 113 -6.73 12.75 -7.20
C VAL A 113 -6.20 13.99 -7.91
N HIS A 114 -6.84 14.40 -9.01
CA HIS A 114 -6.47 15.60 -9.74
C HIS A 114 -6.53 16.83 -8.82
N THR A 115 -7.67 17.05 -8.15
CA THR A 115 -7.86 18.17 -7.22
C THR A 115 -6.87 18.12 -6.05
N TRP A 116 -6.55 16.94 -5.52
CA TRP A 116 -5.59 16.78 -4.43
C TRP A 116 -4.16 17.21 -4.81
N LEU A 117 -3.77 16.98 -6.07
CA LEU A 117 -2.41 17.17 -6.56
C LEU A 117 -2.20 18.49 -7.32
N MET A 118 -3.24 19.12 -7.88
CA MET A 118 -3.19 20.27 -8.81
C MET A 118 -2.28 21.42 -8.36
N ASP A 119 -2.37 21.85 -7.10
CA ASP A 119 -1.62 23.01 -6.56
C ASP A 119 -0.51 22.61 -5.58
N THR A 120 0.01 21.39 -5.71
CA THR A 120 0.99 20.87 -4.74
C THR A 120 2.40 21.34 -5.09
N PRO A 121 3.11 22.04 -4.18
CA PRO A 121 4.51 22.39 -4.39
C PRO A 121 5.36 21.12 -4.64
N PRO A 122 6.39 21.18 -5.51
CA PRO A 122 7.24 20.02 -5.79
C PRO A 122 7.86 19.39 -4.54
N ALA A 123 8.20 20.22 -3.53
CA ALA A 123 8.76 19.76 -2.26
C ALA A 123 7.77 18.94 -1.41
N GLU A 124 6.46 19.13 -1.58
CA GLU A 124 5.41 18.48 -0.80
C GLU A 124 4.73 17.33 -1.55
N ARG A 125 4.99 17.20 -2.86
CA ARG A 125 4.33 16.22 -3.73
C ARG A 125 4.47 14.79 -3.22
N THR A 126 5.67 14.39 -2.77
CA THR A 126 5.88 13.05 -2.20
C THR A 126 5.04 12.82 -0.94
N ALA A 127 5.00 13.78 -0.02
CA ALA A 127 4.22 13.66 1.22
C ALA A 127 2.71 13.57 0.93
N LYS A 128 2.22 14.31 -0.07
CA LYS A 128 0.82 14.20 -0.52
C LYS A 128 0.51 12.86 -1.17
N LEU A 129 1.44 12.27 -1.93
CA LEU A 129 1.28 10.92 -2.49
C LEU A 129 1.26 9.86 -1.39
N GLN A 130 2.15 9.95 -0.40
CA GLN A 130 2.13 9.09 0.78
C GLN A 130 0.80 9.16 1.52
N SER A 131 0.28 10.38 1.72
CA SER A 131 -1.03 10.61 2.35
C SER A 131 -2.18 10.02 1.54
N LEU A 132 -2.13 10.14 0.22
CA LEU A 132 -3.15 9.58 -0.68
C LEU A 132 -3.16 8.04 -0.64
N VAL A 133 -1.97 7.41 -0.72
CA VAL A 133 -1.82 5.96 -0.59
C VAL A 133 -2.34 5.50 0.77
N TRP A 134 -1.99 6.21 1.83
CA TRP A 134 -2.46 5.91 3.18
C TRP A 134 -3.98 5.99 3.32
N ALA A 135 -4.59 7.05 2.77
CA ALA A 135 -6.03 7.24 2.83
C ALA A 135 -6.80 6.08 2.18
N VAL A 136 -6.32 5.56 1.05
CA VAL A 136 -6.93 4.41 0.37
C VAL A 136 -6.70 3.12 1.16
N MET A 137 -5.49 2.88 1.65
CA MET A 137 -5.18 1.69 2.47
C MET A 137 -5.93 1.65 3.80
N ALA A 138 -6.12 2.81 4.44
CA ALA A 138 -6.87 2.94 5.69
C ALA A 138 -8.39 3.02 5.47
N GLY A 139 -8.83 3.13 4.21
CA GLY A 139 -10.23 3.19 3.84
C GLY A 139 -10.99 1.88 4.08
N PRO A 140 -12.32 1.94 4.20
CA PRO A 140 -13.15 0.74 4.40
C PRO A 140 -13.05 -0.23 3.21
N GLU A 141 -12.92 0.28 1.99
CA GLU A 141 -12.83 -0.56 0.79
C GLU A 141 -11.64 -1.51 0.86
N PHE A 142 -10.45 -1.03 1.18
CA PHE A 142 -9.26 -1.88 1.33
C PHE A 142 -9.41 -2.87 2.49
N ARG A 143 -10.08 -2.48 3.59
CA ARG A 143 -10.22 -3.35 4.78
C ARG A 143 -11.16 -4.54 4.58
N PHE A 144 -12.14 -4.43 3.67
CA PHE A 144 -13.16 -5.47 3.48
C PHE A 144 -13.04 -6.25 2.18
N ASN A 145 -12.21 -5.80 1.24
CA ASN A 145 -12.10 -6.40 -0.09
C ASN A 145 -10.91 -7.37 -0.23
N HIS A 146 -10.17 -7.64 0.85
CA HIS A 146 -8.94 -8.46 0.86
C HIS A 146 -8.88 -9.45 2.02
#